data_AF-A0A7K2MKX7-F1
#
_entry.id   AF-A0A7K2MKX7-F1
#
_cell.length_a   1.000
_cell.length_b   1.000
_cell.length_c   1.000
_cell.angle_alpha   90.00
_cell.angle_beta   90.00
_cell.angle_gamma   90.00
#
_symmetry.space_group_name_H-M   'P 1'
#
loop_
_entity.id
_entity.type
_entity.pdbx_description
1 polymer ?
#
loop_
_entity_poly.entity_id
_entity_poly.type
_entity_poly.pdbx_seq_one_letter_code
_entity_poly.pdbx_strand_id
1 'polypeptide(L)'
;MARRIRSRRLLGAAVLTSLATGAALLGVPAQAAPDAAAASVTVRPDPSYRQEAFEGWGTSLVWFANATGDYPPEIREKLARLLFGDDGLGLNIARYNIGGGNAPDVEDYLRAGGAVEGWWKAPAGTTREDTDWWSADDPADWNEDADATQRWWVERIKDDIDHWETFSNSPPWFMTVSGYVSGGFDSSADQLRRESVDDFAAYLAGATRRLEKAEGIKVDTVDPFNEPNTPYWGTQLDAEGEPVGGRQEGAHMGPELQREVLRALAPALRKAKVKADISAMDETNPGTFAKNWSAYSDADRALVGQMDVHTYGTGQRTTVRDLAKAADKPLWMSEVGGDWGDGQDFEDMRPGLGLAQQIVDDLRELEPRAWVFWQPVEDYDNMKPGGESAKGGNWGS
;
A
#
# COMPACT_ATOMS: atom_id res chain seq x y z
N MET A 1 -8.42 66.33 -18.65
CA MET A 1 -6.99 66.70 -18.61
C MET A 1 -6.23 65.68 -19.44
N ALA A 2 -5.90 66.03 -20.69
CA ALA A 2 -4.53 66.41 -21.12
C ALA A 2 -3.54 65.24 -21.03
N ARG A 3 -2.79 64.83 -22.06
CA ARG A 3 -2.73 65.13 -23.51
C ARG A 3 -1.64 64.16 -24.04
N ARG A 4 -1.86 63.47 -25.18
CA ARG A 4 -1.06 63.52 -26.44
C ARG A 4 0.31 62.77 -26.39
N ILE A 5 0.88 62.07 -27.39
CA ILE A 5 0.88 62.05 -28.89
C ILE A 5 1.45 60.68 -29.36
N ARG A 6 0.75 59.79 -30.08
CA ARG A 6 0.76 59.47 -31.54
C ARG A 6 2.08 59.63 -32.35
N SER A 7 2.53 58.58 -33.04
CA SER A 7 2.67 58.45 -34.53
C SER A 7 3.60 57.26 -34.89
N ARG A 8 3.21 56.26 -35.72
CA ARG A 8 3.05 56.21 -37.21
C ARG A 8 4.39 56.48 -37.92
N ARG A 9 4.92 55.71 -38.89
CA ARG A 9 4.42 54.92 -40.05
C ARG A 9 5.63 54.15 -40.66
N LEU A 10 5.51 52.90 -41.10
CA LEU A 10 5.30 52.38 -42.48
C LEU A 10 6.35 52.71 -43.57
N LEU A 11 6.85 51.60 -44.16
CA LEU A 11 7.21 51.31 -45.57
C LEU A 11 8.45 51.98 -46.22
N GLY A 12 9.27 51.13 -46.85
CA GLY A 12 10.22 51.53 -47.89
C GLY A 12 11.18 50.41 -48.29
N ALA A 13 10.84 49.67 -49.33
CA ALA A 13 11.75 48.75 -50.01
C ALA A 13 12.89 49.52 -50.70
N ALA A 14 14.12 49.01 -50.61
CA ALA A 14 15.21 49.38 -51.48
C ALA A 14 15.89 48.10 -51.99
N VAL A 15 15.68 47.83 -53.28
CA VAL A 15 16.43 46.87 -54.08
C VAL A 15 17.85 47.39 -54.22
N LEU A 16 18.84 46.58 -53.82
CA LEU A 16 20.24 46.75 -54.22
C LEU A 16 20.69 45.48 -54.92
N THR A 17 20.78 45.58 -56.24
CA THR A 17 21.47 44.66 -57.14
C THR A 17 22.98 44.88 -57.09
N SER A 18 23.71 43.77 -57.33
CA SER A 18 25.15 43.66 -57.65
C SER A 18 26.10 43.64 -56.43
N LEU A 19 27.13 42.78 -56.32
CA LEU A 19 27.87 42.00 -57.32
C LEU A 19 28.10 40.55 -56.83
N ALA A 20 28.03 39.61 -57.76
CA ALA A 20 28.60 38.28 -57.61
C ALA A 20 30.13 38.37 -57.72
N THR A 21 30.82 38.25 -56.60
CA THR A 21 32.22 37.81 -56.56
C THR A 21 32.24 36.37 -56.08
N GLY A 22 32.44 35.47 -57.04
CA GLY A 22 32.69 34.05 -56.77
C GLY A 22 34.01 33.90 -56.02
N ALA A 23 33.93 33.77 -54.70
CA ALA A 23 34.94 33.07 -53.93
C ALA A 23 34.44 31.63 -53.77
N ALA A 24 35.09 30.70 -54.48
CA ALA A 24 34.95 29.28 -54.19
C ALA A 24 35.46 29.04 -52.77
N LEU A 25 34.57 29.08 -51.79
CA LEU A 25 34.82 28.51 -50.48
C LEU A 25 34.94 27.00 -50.70
N LEU A 26 36.17 26.52 -50.76
CA LEU A 26 36.47 25.11 -50.56
C LEU A 26 35.84 24.73 -49.22
N GLY A 27 34.70 24.05 -49.27
CA GLY A 27 34.08 23.47 -48.09
C GLY A 27 35.07 22.50 -47.49
N VAL A 28 35.70 22.90 -46.39
CA VAL A 28 36.42 21.95 -45.53
C VAL A 28 35.35 20.97 -45.07
N PRO A 29 35.47 19.66 -45.34
CA PRO A 29 34.51 18.71 -44.79
C PRO A 29 34.55 18.90 -43.28
N ALA A 30 33.40 19.21 -42.68
CA ALA A 30 33.28 19.22 -41.24
C ALA A 30 33.65 17.80 -40.77
N GLN A 31 34.83 17.66 -40.19
CA GLN A 31 35.20 16.46 -39.49
C GLN A 31 34.19 16.32 -38.35
N ALA A 32 33.32 15.31 -38.47
CA ALA A 32 32.48 14.90 -37.36
C ALA A 32 33.41 14.71 -36.16
N ALA A 33 33.15 15.44 -35.08
CA ALA A 33 33.84 15.21 -33.83
C ALA A 33 33.69 13.71 -33.50
N PRO A 34 34.76 13.03 -33.08
CA PRO A 34 34.62 11.65 -32.63
C PRO A 34 33.54 11.63 -31.55
N ASP A 35 32.55 10.75 -31.69
CA ASP A 35 31.58 10.48 -30.64
C ASP A 35 32.36 10.26 -29.35
N ALA A 36 32.19 11.14 -28.37
CA ALA A 36 32.82 10.98 -27.08
C ALA A 36 32.38 9.61 -26.55
N ALA A 37 33.31 8.67 -26.46
CA ALA A 37 33.03 7.33 -25.94
C ALA A 37 32.26 7.49 -24.62
N ALA A 38 31.07 6.90 -24.54
CA ALA A 38 30.24 6.97 -23.35
C ALA A 38 31.11 6.62 -22.12
N ALA A 39 31.06 7.46 -21.08
CA ALA A 39 31.82 7.23 -19.87
C ALA A 39 31.45 5.85 -19.32
N SER A 40 32.40 4.91 -19.32
CA SER A 40 32.17 3.57 -18.82
C SER A 40 32.18 3.58 -17.29
N VAL A 41 31.12 3.10 -16.66
CA VAL A 41 31.07 2.83 -15.22
C VAL A 41 31.51 1.40 -14.98
N THR A 42 32.47 1.18 -14.08
CA THR A 42 32.84 -0.17 -13.61
C THR A 42 32.11 -0.48 -12.32
N VAL A 43 31.21 -1.46 -12.34
CA VAL A 43 30.54 -1.98 -11.14
C VAL A 43 31.31 -3.21 -10.65
N ARG A 44 31.71 -3.20 -9.38
CA ARG A 44 32.42 -4.33 -8.76
C ARG A 44 31.68 -4.78 -7.48
N PRO A 45 31.07 -5.98 -7.47
CA PRO A 45 30.53 -6.55 -6.25
C PRO A 45 31.62 -6.69 -5.17
N ASP A 46 31.30 -6.32 -3.93
CA ASP A 46 32.18 -6.52 -2.79
C ASP A 46 31.74 -7.78 -2.02
N PRO A 47 32.45 -8.92 -2.14
CA PRO A 47 32.06 -10.14 -1.46
C PRO A 47 32.28 -10.09 0.07
N SER A 48 32.92 -9.06 0.60
CA SER A 48 33.12 -8.90 2.05
C SER A 48 31.94 -8.24 2.77
N TYR A 49 31.03 -7.62 2.02
CA TYR A 49 29.80 -7.03 2.53
C TYR A 49 28.60 -7.90 2.13
N ARG A 50 27.92 -8.47 3.12
CA ARG A 50 26.72 -9.30 2.91
C ARG A 50 25.63 -8.81 3.84
N GLN A 51 24.46 -8.55 3.27
CA GLN A 51 23.24 -8.33 4.04
C GLN A 51 22.71 -9.65 4.60
N GLU A 52 21.67 -9.56 5.42
CA GLU A 52 20.87 -10.74 5.76
C GLU A 52 20.25 -11.37 4.51
N ALA A 53 19.72 -12.58 4.64
CA ALA A 53 19.05 -13.24 3.53
C ALA A 53 17.81 -12.43 3.12
N PHE A 54 17.70 -12.16 1.82
CA PHE A 54 16.48 -11.60 1.24
C PHE A 54 15.42 -12.71 1.20
N GLU A 55 14.28 -12.45 1.81
CA GLU A 55 13.14 -13.35 1.96
C GLU A 55 12.30 -13.38 0.69
N GLY A 56 12.20 -12.26 -0.02
CA GLY A 56 11.68 -12.24 -1.38
C GLY A 56 10.77 -11.08 -1.71
N TRP A 57 9.86 -11.35 -2.64
CA TRP A 57 9.01 -10.36 -3.29
C TRP A 57 7.56 -10.71 -3.03
N GLY A 58 6.76 -9.71 -2.68
CA GLY A 58 5.37 -9.96 -2.30
C GLY A 58 4.35 -9.03 -2.88
N THR A 59 3.10 -9.32 -2.53
CA THR A 59 2.01 -8.36 -2.62
C THR A 59 0.94 -8.55 -1.55
N SER A 60 0.12 -7.54 -1.32
CA SER A 60 -1.09 -7.66 -0.51
C SER A 60 -2.23 -8.26 -1.33
N LEU A 61 -2.77 -9.40 -0.91
CA LEU A 61 -4.04 -9.96 -1.39
C LEU A 61 -5.20 -9.12 -0.86
N VAL A 62 -5.26 -7.87 -1.29
CA VAL A 62 -6.20 -6.84 -0.86
C VAL A 62 -7.28 -6.65 -1.92
N TRP A 63 -7.67 -5.42 -2.25
CA TRP A 63 -8.82 -5.10 -3.08
C TRP A 63 -8.89 -5.89 -4.39
N PHE A 64 -7.77 -6.07 -5.08
CA PHE A 64 -7.75 -6.89 -6.29
C PHE A 64 -8.14 -8.34 -6.00
N ALA A 65 -7.67 -8.94 -4.91
CA ALA A 65 -7.98 -10.31 -4.55
C ALA A 65 -9.46 -10.44 -4.14
N ASN A 66 -9.96 -9.46 -3.39
CA ASN A 66 -11.37 -9.36 -3.03
C ASN A 66 -12.27 -9.24 -4.28
N ALA A 67 -11.86 -8.43 -5.26
CA ALA A 67 -12.62 -8.21 -6.48
C ALA A 67 -12.53 -9.38 -7.47
N THR A 68 -11.39 -10.07 -7.55
CA THR A 68 -11.12 -11.06 -8.62
C THR A 68 -11.27 -12.51 -8.18
N GLY A 69 -11.40 -12.77 -6.87
CA GLY A 69 -11.50 -14.13 -6.33
C GLY A 69 -12.72 -14.91 -6.85
N ASP A 70 -13.79 -14.24 -7.26
CA ASP A 70 -15.01 -14.82 -7.83
C ASP A 70 -15.12 -14.69 -9.36
N TYR A 71 -14.08 -14.16 -10.03
CA TYR A 71 -14.04 -14.06 -11.49
C TYR A 71 -14.13 -15.44 -12.15
N PRO A 72 -14.49 -15.51 -13.45
CA PRO A 72 -14.47 -16.75 -14.20
C PRO A 72 -13.15 -17.50 -14.00
N PRO A 73 -13.16 -18.83 -13.75
CA PRO A 73 -11.97 -19.60 -13.40
C PRO A 73 -10.78 -19.37 -14.31
N GLU A 74 -11.01 -19.24 -15.62
CA GLU A 74 -9.97 -18.98 -16.61
C GLU A 74 -9.22 -17.66 -16.41
N ILE A 75 -9.89 -16.63 -15.87
CA ILE A 75 -9.31 -15.31 -15.62
C ILE A 75 -8.52 -15.31 -14.33
N ARG A 76 -9.15 -15.70 -13.21
CA ARG A 76 -8.46 -15.70 -11.90
C ARG A 76 -7.26 -16.65 -11.88
N GLU A 77 -7.32 -17.80 -12.54
CA GLU A 77 -6.17 -18.70 -12.71
C GLU A 77 -5.06 -18.10 -13.59
N LYS A 78 -5.42 -17.30 -14.60
CA LYS A 78 -4.42 -16.59 -15.41
C LYS A 78 -3.70 -15.54 -14.57
N LEU A 79 -4.43 -14.77 -13.76
CA LEU A 79 -3.86 -13.78 -12.86
C LEU A 79 -2.94 -14.47 -11.83
N ALA A 80 -3.39 -15.55 -11.19
CA ALA A 80 -2.57 -16.32 -10.25
C ALA A 80 -1.25 -16.80 -10.87
N ARG A 81 -1.27 -17.32 -12.09
CA ARG A 81 -0.04 -17.72 -12.80
C ARG A 81 0.88 -16.55 -13.15
N LEU A 82 0.34 -15.39 -13.50
CA LEU A 82 1.15 -14.21 -13.80
C LEU A 82 1.87 -13.67 -12.56
N LEU A 83 1.25 -13.77 -11.39
CA LEU A 83 1.79 -13.22 -10.14
C LEU A 83 2.68 -14.23 -9.39
N PHE A 84 2.22 -15.46 -9.24
CA PHE A 84 2.86 -16.46 -8.37
C PHE A 84 3.45 -17.66 -9.13
N GLY A 85 3.15 -17.80 -10.42
CA GLY A 85 3.69 -18.91 -11.21
C GLY A 85 5.16 -18.73 -11.59
N ASP A 86 5.85 -19.85 -11.85
CA ASP A 86 7.27 -19.89 -12.26
C ASP A 86 7.59 -19.07 -13.52
N ASP A 87 6.62 -18.96 -14.45
CA ASP A 87 6.72 -18.17 -15.69
C ASP A 87 6.23 -16.71 -15.52
N GLY A 88 5.81 -16.34 -14.31
CA GLY A 88 5.30 -15.03 -13.94
C GLY A 88 6.30 -14.21 -13.13
N LEU A 89 5.79 -13.36 -12.22
CA LEU A 89 6.63 -12.61 -11.28
C LEU A 89 7.29 -13.51 -10.23
N GLY A 90 6.75 -14.70 -9.97
CA GLY A 90 7.27 -15.63 -8.97
C GLY A 90 7.28 -15.02 -7.57
N LEU A 91 6.25 -14.25 -7.22
CA LEU A 91 6.10 -13.71 -5.87
C LEU A 91 6.02 -14.86 -4.87
N ASN A 92 6.70 -14.72 -3.73
CA ASN A 92 6.78 -15.76 -2.69
C ASN A 92 6.35 -15.24 -1.31
N ILE A 93 5.78 -14.04 -1.25
CA ILE A 93 5.22 -13.43 -0.05
C ILE A 93 3.81 -12.93 -0.36
N ALA A 94 2.85 -13.20 0.53
CA ALA A 94 1.50 -12.67 0.41
C ALA A 94 1.00 -12.11 1.74
N ARG A 95 0.44 -10.89 1.70
CA ARG A 95 -0.21 -10.24 2.85
C ARG A 95 -1.73 -10.36 2.69
N TYR A 96 -2.41 -11.05 3.59
CA TYR A 96 -3.87 -11.21 3.58
C TYR A 96 -4.54 -10.07 4.39
N ASN A 97 -5.45 -9.32 3.77
CA ASN A 97 -6.17 -8.24 4.46
C ASN A 97 -7.35 -8.79 5.26
N ILE A 98 -7.26 -8.74 6.60
CA ILE A 98 -8.39 -9.00 7.49
C ILE A 98 -9.34 -7.81 7.40
N GLY A 99 -10.49 -8.00 6.74
CA GLY A 99 -11.46 -6.93 6.53
C GLY A 99 -12.06 -6.41 7.84
N GLY A 100 -12.31 -5.10 7.89
CA GLY A 100 -13.16 -4.51 8.93
C GLY A 100 -14.63 -4.82 8.65
N GLY A 101 -15.05 -4.67 7.39
CA GLY A 101 -16.43 -4.87 6.94
C GLY A 101 -17.35 -3.71 7.32
N ASN A 102 -18.19 -3.27 6.40
CA ASN A 102 -19.19 -2.21 6.63
C ASN A 102 -20.35 -2.68 7.53
N ALA A 103 -21.04 -1.72 8.14
CA ALA A 103 -22.28 -2.01 8.86
C ALA A 103 -23.36 -2.54 7.90
N PRO A 104 -24.20 -3.52 8.31
CA PRO A 104 -25.19 -4.14 7.41
C PRO A 104 -26.23 -3.19 6.82
N ASP A 105 -26.49 -2.06 7.48
CA ASP A 105 -27.45 -1.02 7.09
C ASP A 105 -26.82 0.13 6.28
N VAL A 106 -25.50 0.09 6.06
CA VAL A 106 -24.77 1.08 5.25
C VAL A 106 -24.65 0.57 3.82
N GLU A 107 -25.12 1.36 2.84
CA GLU A 107 -24.91 1.06 1.42
C GLU A 107 -23.42 1.09 1.08
N ASP A 108 -22.98 0.20 0.20
CA ASP A 108 -21.56 0.13 -0.17
C ASP A 108 -21.14 1.42 -0.90
N TYR A 109 -20.14 2.09 -0.32
CA TYR A 109 -19.63 3.40 -0.76
C TYR A 109 -18.12 3.37 -1.02
N LEU A 110 -17.47 2.23 -0.75
CA LEU A 110 -16.05 2.05 -0.99
C LEU A 110 -15.81 1.77 -2.48
N ARG A 111 -14.56 1.92 -2.92
CA ARG A 111 -14.18 1.53 -4.28
C ARG A 111 -14.42 0.03 -4.49
N ALA A 112 -14.57 -0.39 -5.75
CA ALA A 112 -14.65 -1.81 -6.08
C ALA A 112 -13.45 -2.58 -5.50
N GLY A 113 -13.74 -3.69 -4.80
CA GLY A 113 -12.78 -4.48 -4.03
C GLY A 113 -12.36 -3.88 -2.68
N GLY A 114 -12.64 -2.60 -2.43
CA GLY A 114 -12.25 -1.85 -1.24
C GLY A 114 -13.02 -2.24 0.03
N ALA A 115 -14.25 -2.73 -0.11
CA ALA A 115 -15.05 -3.27 0.99
C ALA A 115 -14.70 -4.74 1.23
N VAL A 116 -13.77 -4.98 2.15
CA VAL A 116 -13.30 -6.33 2.46
C VAL A 116 -14.17 -6.94 3.55
N GLU A 117 -14.64 -8.17 3.34
CA GLU A 117 -15.55 -8.83 4.27
C GLU A 117 -14.84 -9.16 5.59
N GLY A 118 -15.48 -8.84 6.72
CA GLY A 118 -14.97 -9.18 8.03
C GLY A 118 -15.32 -10.61 8.45
N TRP A 119 -14.54 -11.19 9.36
CA TRP A 119 -14.73 -12.54 9.90
C TRP A 119 -15.85 -12.64 10.96
N TRP A 120 -16.83 -11.76 10.90
CA TRP A 120 -17.92 -11.64 11.88
C TRP A 120 -19.27 -11.87 11.23
N LYS A 121 -20.27 -12.24 12.04
CA LYS A 121 -21.64 -12.50 11.60
C LYS A 121 -22.62 -11.71 12.44
N ALA A 122 -23.03 -10.55 11.94
CA ALA A 122 -23.99 -9.71 12.65
C ALA A 122 -25.37 -10.40 12.75
N PRO A 123 -26.04 -10.30 13.91
CA PRO A 123 -27.45 -10.68 14.05
C PRO A 123 -28.34 -9.98 13.01
N ALA A 124 -29.46 -10.63 12.65
CA ALA A 124 -30.41 -10.04 11.73
C ALA A 124 -31.03 -8.75 12.34
N GLY A 125 -30.97 -7.66 11.60
CA GLY A 125 -31.49 -6.35 12.03
C GLY A 125 -30.49 -5.47 12.77
N THR A 126 -29.22 -5.90 12.91
CA THR A 126 -28.12 -5.04 13.37
C THR A 126 -27.94 -3.83 12.45
N THR A 127 -27.85 -2.66 13.06
CA THR A 127 -27.62 -1.36 12.43
C THR A 127 -26.28 -0.78 12.87
N ARG A 128 -25.81 0.29 12.22
CA ARG A 128 -24.55 0.99 12.55
C ARG A 128 -24.48 1.53 13.98
N GLU A 129 -25.60 1.64 14.68
CA GLU A 129 -25.64 2.08 16.08
C GLU A 129 -25.41 0.92 17.08
N ASP A 130 -25.55 -0.32 16.64
CA ASP A 130 -25.46 -1.53 17.48
C ASP A 130 -24.00 -2.00 17.58
N THR A 131 -23.26 -1.54 18.59
CA THR A 131 -21.81 -1.76 18.68
C THR A 131 -21.37 -2.83 19.69
N ASP A 132 -22.27 -3.31 20.55
CA ASP A 132 -21.95 -4.16 21.71
C ASP A 132 -22.32 -5.65 21.51
N TRP A 133 -22.66 -6.08 20.29
CA TRP A 133 -23.19 -7.43 20.05
C TRP A 133 -22.12 -8.51 19.89
N TRP A 134 -20.92 -8.15 19.46
CA TRP A 134 -19.87 -9.11 19.07
C TRP A 134 -19.01 -9.53 20.26
N SER A 135 -18.70 -10.82 20.36
CA SER A 135 -17.73 -11.37 21.29
C SER A 135 -16.81 -12.38 20.63
N ALA A 136 -15.50 -12.23 20.82
CA ALA A 136 -14.50 -13.20 20.36
C ALA A 136 -14.73 -14.63 20.91
N ASP A 137 -15.33 -14.73 22.10
CA ASP A 137 -15.57 -15.99 22.80
C ASP A 137 -16.90 -16.66 22.40
N ASP A 138 -17.77 -15.99 21.65
CA ASP A 138 -18.99 -16.59 21.10
C ASP A 138 -18.76 -17.08 19.65
N PRO A 139 -18.73 -18.40 19.39
CA PRO A 139 -18.58 -18.92 18.04
C PRO A 139 -19.67 -18.49 17.06
N ALA A 140 -20.86 -18.09 17.53
CA ALA A 140 -21.96 -17.65 16.68
C ALA A 140 -21.71 -16.28 16.04
N ASP A 141 -20.86 -15.46 16.66
CA ASP A 141 -20.52 -14.12 16.18
C ASP A 141 -19.44 -14.12 15.08
N TRP A 142 -18.85 -15.29 14.81
CA TRP A 142 -17.86 -15.48 13.75
C TRP A 142 -18.50 -16.00 12.47
N ASN A 143 -18.03 -15.50 11.33
CA ASN A 143 -18.39 -16.03 10.02
C ASN A 143 -17.24 -16.91 9.48
N GLU A 144 -17.41 -18.24 9.52
CA GLU A 144 -16.42 -19.20 9.00
C GLU A 144 -16.38 -19.25 7.46
N ASP A 145 -17.42 -18.72 6.81
CA ASP A 145 -17.54 -18.62 5.34
C ASP A 145 -17.10 -17.24 4.82
N ALA A 146 -16.61 -16.36 5.71
CA ALA A 146 -16.19 -15.02 5.36
C ALA A 146 -15.10 -15.01 4.28
N ASP A 147 -15.14 -13.97 3.46
CA ASP A 147 -14.07 -13.53 2.57
C ASP A 147 -13.64 -14.61 1.57
N ALA A 148 -14.64 -15.25 0.98
CA ALA A 148 -14.44 -16.34 0.02
C ALA A 148 -13.58 -15.93 -1.19
N THR A 149 -13.56 -14.65 -1.55
CA THR A 149 -12.81 -14.11 -2.70
C THR A 149 -11.30 -14.02 -2.41
N GLN A 150 -10.86 -13.36 -1.34
CA GLN A 150 -9.43 -13.36 -1.01
C GLN A 150 -8.98 -14.77 -0.58
N ARG A 151 -9.84 -15.56 0.07
CA ARG A 151 -9.51 -16.95 0.43
C ARG A 151 -9.32 -17.87 -0.77
N TRP A 152 -9.99 -17.62 -1.90
CA TRP A 152 -9.68 -18.33 -3.14
C TRP A 152 -8.22 -18.14 -3.54
N TRP A 153 -7.69 -16.90 -3.42
CA TRP A 153 -6.28 -16.63 -3.67
C TRP A 153 -5.38 -17.35 -2.68
N VAL A 154 -5.71 -17.32 -1.39
CA VAL A 154 -4.94 -18.01 -0.35
C VAL A 154 -4.83 -19.51 -0.64
N GLU A 155 -5.97 -20.17 -0.86
CA GLU A 155 -6.01 -21.60 -1.18
C GLU A 155 -5.21 -21.91 -2.44
N ARG A 156 -5.27 -21.02 -3.44
CA ARG A 156 -4.60 -21.22 -4.71
C ARG A 156 -3.09 -21.13 -4.62
N ILE A 157 -2.54 -20.23 -3.81
CA ILE A 157 -1.10 -19.91 -3.81
C ILE A 157 -0.34 -20.48 -2.62
N LYS A 158 -1.00 -21.12 -1.65
CA LYS A 158 -0.38 -21.61 -0.40
C LYS A 158 0.81 -22.55 -0.56
N ASP A 159 0.89 -23.26 -1.68
CA ASP A 159 2.01 -24.15 -2.01
C ASP A 159 3.03 -23.50 -2.96
N ASP A 160 2.72 -22.30 -3.46
CA ASP A 160 3.55 -21.51 -4.40
C ASP A 160 4.37 -20.42 -3.67
N ILE A 161 4.11 -20.16 -2.37
CA ILE A 161 4.75 -19.08 -1.61
C ILE A 161 5.39 -19.56 -0.30
N ASP A 162 6.32 -18.76 0.23
CA ASP A 162 7.10 -19.08 1.43
C ASP A 162 6.59 -18.38 2.69
N HIS A 163 6.06 -17.15 2.55
CA HIS A 163 5.74 -16.28 3.68
C HIS A 163 4.31 -15.73 3.61
N TRP A 164 3.64 -15.79 4.76
CA TRP A 164 2.30 -15.27 4.96
C TRP A 164 2.30 -14.22 6.05
N GLU A 165 1.75 -13.05 5.74
CA GLU A 165 1.38 -12.05 6.75
C GLU A 165 -0.13 -11.84 6.71
N THR A 166 -0.76 -11.59 7.84
CA THR A 166 -2.10 -10.99 7.87
C THR A 166 -1.99 -9.55 8.35
N PHE A 167 -2.71 -8.64 7.71
CA PHE A 167 -2.74 -7.23 8.11
C PHE A 167 -4.18 -6.70 8.14
N SER A 168 -4.38 -5.51 8.68
CA SER A 168 -5.71 -4.90 8.80
C SER A 168 -5.70 -3.41 8.47
N ASN A 169 -6.44 -3.03 7.44
CA ASN A 169 -6.65 -1.62 7.11
C ASN A 169 -7.49 -0.86 8.16
N SER A 170 -8.46 -1.52 8.78
CA SER A 170 -9.38 -0.90 9.73
C SER A 170 -9.97 -1.91 10.71
N PRO A 171 -10.24 -1.53 11.97
CA PRO A 171 -11.09 -2.32 12.85
C PRO A 171 -12.49 -2.53 12.24
N PRO A 172 -13.22 -3.58 12.64
CA PRO A 172 -14.63 -3.71 12.32
C PRO A 172 -15.41 -2.45 12.69
N TRP A 173 -16.40 -2.06 11.87
CA TRP A 173 -17.18 -0.83 12.05
C TRP A 173 -17.71 -0.66 13.49
N PHE A 174 -18.14 -1.77 14.10
CA PHE A 174 -18.69 -1.77 15.45
C PHE A 174 -17.65 -1.59 16.54
N MET A 175 -16.35 -1.53 16.21
CA MET A 175 -15.25 -1.17 17.12
C MET A 175 -14.69 0.24 16.84
N THR A 176 -15.13 0.91 15.77
CA THR A 176 -14.66 2.26 15.44
C THR A 176 -15.45 3.36 16.15
N VAL A 177 -14.86 4.54 16.29
CA VAL A 177 -15.49 5.73 16.88
C VAL A 177 -16.63 6.24 15.99
N SER A 178 -16.45 6.17 14.67
CA SER A 178 -17.42 6.73 13.71
C SER A 178 -18.57 5.76 13.34
N GLY A 179 -18.39 4.46 13.58
CA GLY A 179 -19.25 3.41 13.02
C GLY A 179 -18.98 3.13 11.54
N TYR A 180 -17.90 3.65 10.96
CA TYR A 180 -17.46 3.41 9.58
C TYR A 180 -16.02 2.89 9.56
N VAL A 181 -15.72 2.04 8.57
CA VAL A 181 -14.39 1.44 8.38
C VAL A 181 -13.44 2.35 7.59
N SER A 182 -13.94 3.36 6.88
CA SER A 182 -13.11 4.26 6.06
C SER A 182 -12.38 5.37 6.83
N GLY A 183 -12.61 5.48 8.14
CA GLY A 183 -11.94 6.42 9.02
C GLY A 183 -12.88 7.38 9.75
N GLY A 184 -12.29 8.26 10.56
CA GLY A 184 -13.04 9.17 11.43
C GLY A 184 -13.70 10.34 10.68
N PHE A 185 -14.59 11.06 11.34
CA PHE A 185 -15.06 12.37 10.83
C PHE A 185 -14.00 13.47 11.02
N ASP A 186 -13.11 13.29 11.99
CA ASP A 186 -11.82 13.94 12.07
C ASP A 186 -10.76 12.90 11.72
N SER A 187 -10.12 13.04 10.56
CA SER A 187 -9.16 12.07 10.03
C SER A 187 -7.82 12.06 10.79
N SER A 188 -7.63 12.97 11.75
CA SER A 188 -6.46 13.00 12.65
C SER A 188 -6.77 12.51 14.06
N ALA A 189 -8.00 12.07 14.34
CA ALA A 189 -8.41 11.55 15.63
C ALA A 189 -8.35 10.02 15.64
N ASP A 190 -7.97 9.45 16.78
CA ASP A 190 -7.98 8.00 17.01
C ASP A 190 -9.34 7.39 16.64
N GLN A 191 -9.32 6.39 15.77
CA GLN A 191 -10.52 5.81 15.18
C GLN A 191 -10.95 4.50 15.85
N LEU A 192 -10.05 3.75 16.47
CA LEU A 192 -10.40 2.60 17.30
C LEU A 192 -10.87 3.10 18.68
N ARG A 193 -12.05 2.66 19.13
CA ARG A 193 -12.52 2.99 20.48
C ARG A 193 -11.60 2.33 21.51
N ARG A 194 -11.17 3.08 22.53
CA ARG A 194 -10.21 2.58 23.52
C ARG A 194 -10.74 1.36 24.27
N GLU A 195 -12.03 1.34 24.55
CA GLU A 195 -12.72 0.21 25.17
C GLU A 195 -12.75 -1.05 24.28
N SER A 196 -12.55 -0.92 22.97
CA SER A 196 -12.55 -2.02 22.00
C SER A 196 -11.14 -2.51 21.64
N VAL A 197 -10.08 -2.00 22.27
CA VAL A 197 -8.70 -2.42 21.98
C VAL A 197 -8.49 -3.92 22.19
N ASP A 198 -8.99 -4.47 23.30
CA ASP A 198 -8.88 -5.90 23.59
C ASP A 198 -9.72 -6.75 22.61
N ASP A 199 -10.90 -6.25 22.22
CA ASP A 199 -11.77 -6.93 21.26
C ASP A 199 -11.18 -6.93 19.85
N PHE A 200 -10.56 -5.82 19.42
CA PHE A 200 -9.87 -5.73 18.14
C PHE A 200 -8.65 -6.67 18.09
N ALA A 201 -7.84 -6.70 19.16
CA ALA A 201 -6.75 -7.66 19.29
C ALA A 201 -7.25 -9.12 19.22
N ALA A 202 -8.37 -9.43 19.89
CA ALA A 202 -8.99 -10.75 19.83
C ALA A 202 -9.57 -11.07 18.44
N TYR A 203 -10.11 -10.06 17.74
CA TYR A 203 -10.61 -10.17 16.38
C TYR A 203 -9.49 -10.58 15.41
N LEU A 204 -8.39 -9.83 15.38
CA LEU A 204 -7.24 -10.12 14.51
C LEU A 204 -6.67 -11.52 14.77
N ALA A 205 -6.43 -11.86 16.04
CA ALA A 205 -5.92 -13.18 16.42
C ALA A 205 -6.90 -14.31 16.05
N GLY A 206 -8.20 -14.09 16.24
CA GLY A 206 -9.24 -15.07 15.93
C GLY A 206 -9.48 -15.25 14.43
N ALA A 207 -9.42 -14.17 13.64
CA ALA A 207 -9.51 -14.22 12.17
C ALA A 207 -8.30 -14.94 11.58
N THR A 208 -7.08 -14.56 12.01
CA THR A 208 -5.83 -15.25 11.62
C THR A 208 -5.90 -16.74 11.91
N ARG A 209 -6.36 -17.12 13.11
CA ARG A 209 -6.51 -18.52 13.50
C ARG A 209 -7.48 -19.29 12.60
N ARG A 210 -8.57 -18.64 12.17
CA ARG A 210 -9.57 -19.25 11.29
C ARG A 210 -9.02 -19.43 9.89
N LEU A 211 -8.32 -18.43 9.36
CA LEU A 211 -7.61 -18.51 8.08
C LEU A 211 -6.59 -19.67 8.08
N GLU A 212 -5.69 -19.73 9.07
CA GLU A 212 -4.70 -20.81 9.19
C GLU A 212 -5.36 -22.21 9.19
N LYS A 213 -6.48 -22.33 9.92
CA LYS A 213 -7.20 -23.60 10.05
C LYS A 213 -7.94 -23.97 8.75
N ALA A 214 -8.56 -23.00 8.10
CA ALA A 214 -9.38 -23.22 6.92
C ALA A 214 -8.52 -23.61 5.71
N GLU A 215 -7.43 -22.88 5.47
CA GLU A 215 -6.60 -23.05 4.28
C GLU A 215 -5.39 -23.96 4.52
N GLY A 216 -5.09 -24.28 5.79
CA GLY A 216 -3.97 -25.13 6.17
C GLY A 216 -2.61 -24.43 6.10
N ILE A 217 -2.60 -23.10 6.19
CA ILE A 217 -1.39 -22.27 6.17
C ILE A 217 -0.88 -21.97 7.58
N LYS A 218 0.32 -21.38 7.65
CA LYS A 218 0.86 -20.77 8.87
C LYS A 218 1.22 -19.33 8.54
N VAL A 219 0.76 -18.43 9.39
CA VAL A 219 1.07 -17.00 9.26
C VAL A 219 2.33 -16.72 10.07
N ASP A 220 3.28 -16.01 9.47
CA ASP A 220 4.54 -15.62 10.08
C ASP A 220 4.36 -14.38 10.96
N THR A 221 3.60 -13.39 10.47
CA THR A 221 3.37 -12.11 11.16
C THR A 221 1.92 -11.63 11.08
N VAL A 222 1.49 -10.88 12.09
CA VAL A 222 0.21 -10.16 12.13
C VAL A 222 0.46 -8.67 12.32
N ASP A 223 0.12 -7.84 11.34
CA ASP A 223 0.15 -6.37 11.46
C ASP A 223 -1.26 -5.83 11.81
N PRO A 224 -1.47 -5.24 12.99
CA PRO A 224 -2.76 -4.67 13.35
C PRO A 224 -3.06 -3.31 12.70
N PHE A 225 -2.15 -2.78 11.88
CA PHE A 225 -2.21 -1.41 11.36
C PHE A 225 -2.04 -1.35 9.84
N ASN A 226 -2.51 -0.24 9.27
CA ASN A 226 -2.10 0.24 7.97
C ASN A 226 -2.03 1.78 7.99
N GLU A 227 -0.86 2.35 7.72
CA GLU A 227 -0.58 3.79 7.74
C GLU A 227 -1.23 4.55 8.92
N PRO A 228 -1.03 4.09 10.17
CA PRO A 228 -1.91 4.43 11.28
C PRO A 228 -1.77 5.89 11.75
N ASN A 229 -0.59 6.52 11.67
CA ASN A 229 -0.41 7.90 12.13
C ASN A 229 -0.55 8.95 11.01
N THR A 230 -1.51 8.74 10.12
CA THR A 230 -1.77 9.64 8.98
C THR A 230 -3.08 10.41 9.11
N PRO A 231 -3.15 11.66 8.64
CA PRO A 231 -4.32 12.52 8.87
C PRO A 231 -5.35 12.45 7.72
N TYR A 232 -5.44 11.33 6.97
CA TYR A 232 -6.27 11.25 5.77
C TYR A 232 -7.29 10.12 5.74
N TRP A 233 -7.28 9.21 6.73
CA TRP A 233 -8.34 8.22 6.88
C TRP A 233 -9.61 8.88 7.42
N GLY A 234 -10.57 9.14 6.55
CA GLY A 234 -11.78 9.84 6.92
C GLY A 234 -13.02 9.46 6.13
N THR A 235 -14.16 9.55 6.81
CA THR A 235 -15.49 9.33 6.23
C THR A 235 -16.18 10.67 6.01
N GLN A 236 -16.76 10.87 4.82
CA GLN A 236 -17.55 12.06 4.50
C GLN A 236 -19.01 11.67 4.33
N LEU A 237 -19.91 12.42 4.96
CA LEU A 237 -21.35 12.23 4.82
C LEU A 237 -21.96 13.35 3.98
N ASP A 238 -23.03 13.04 3.25
CA ASP A 238 -23.86 14.05 2.58
C ASP A 238 -24.83 14.75 3.55
N ALA A 239 -25.80 15.50 3.01
CA ALA A 239 -26.77 16.23 3.83
C ALA A 239 -27.83 15.32 4.47
N GLU A 240 -28.00 14.13 3.91
CA GLU A 240 -28.93 13.09 4.35
C GLU A 240 -28.30 12.16 5.40
N GLY A 241 -26.96 12.20 5.53
CA GLY A 241 -26.20 11.43 6.50
C GLY A 241 -25.58 10.15 5.92
N GLU A 242 -25.65 9.98 4.60
CA GLU A 242 -25.11 8.81 3.90
C GLU A 242 -23.62 9.01 3.56
N PRO A 243 -22.80 7.95 3.61
CA PRO A 243 -21.39 8.06 3.30
C PRO A 243 -21.18 8.27 1.79
N VAL A 244 -20.44 9.32 1.45
CA VAL A 244 -20.11 9.72 0.07
C VAL A 244 -18.61 9.87 -0.17
N GLY A 245 -17.79 9.69 0.86
CA GLY A 245 -16.33 9.79 0.77
C GLY A 245 -15.62 8.98 1.84
N GLY A 246 -14.34 8.69 1.58
CA GLY A 246 -13.59 7.63 2.28
C GLY A 246 -13.65 6.36 1.43
N ARG A 247 -12.81 6.27 0.39
CA ARG A 247 -12.97 5.28 -0.69
C ARG A 247 -12.49 3.87 -0.34
N GLN A 248 -11.86 3.68 0.81
CA GLN A 248 -11.28 2.41 1.26
C GLN A 248 -11.36 2.31 2.79
N GLU A 249 -11.15 1.11 3.32
CA GLU A 249 -10.90 0.92 4.75
C GLU A 249 -9.63 1.66 5.20
N GLY A 250 -9.67 2.27 6.39
CA GLY A 250 -8.55 2.99 6.99
C GLY A 250 -8.88 3.47 8.40
N ALA A 251 -7.90 3.49 9.30
CA ALA A 251 -8.10 3.95 10.66
C ALA A 251 -6.87 4.71 11.20
N HIS A 252 -7.06 5.99 11.54
CA HIS A 252 -6.05 6.72 12.28
C HIS A 252 -5.89 6.12 13.68
N MET A 253 -4.67 5.77 14.05
CA MET A 253 -4.28 5.38 15.41
C MET A 253 -2.94 6.03 15.72
N GLY A 254 -2.93 6.98 16.64
CA GLY A 254 -1.72 7.64 17.08
C GLY A 254 -0.76 6.68 17.82
N PRO A 255 0.51 7.08 18.04
CA PRO A 255 1.51 6.22 18.68
C PRO A 255 1.10 5.68 20.05
N GLU A 256 0.31 6.44 20.82
CA GLU A 256 -0.22 5.99 22.11
C GLU A 256 -1.18 4.81 21.94
N LEU A 257 -2.15 4.92 21.03
CA LEU A 257 -3.15 3.88 20.78
C LEU A 257 -2.51 2.64 20.13
N GLN A 258 -1.55 2.82 19.23
CA GLN A 258 -0.80 1.71 18.66
C GLN A 258 -0.15 0.85 19.76
N ARG A 259 0.45 1.47 20.78
CA ARG A 259 1.05 0.74 21.91
C ARG A 259 0.04 -0.03 22.74
N GLU A 260 -1.17 0.50 22.90
CA GLU A 260 -2.27 -0.21 23.57
C GLU A 260 -2.66 -1.46 22.78
N VAL A 261 -2.81 -1.34 21.46
CA VAL A 261 -3.11 -2.45 20.55
C VAL A 261 -2.00 -3.51 20.57
N LEU A 262 -0.72 -3.13 20.50
CA LEU A 262 0.40 -4.08 20.57
C LEU A 262 0.38 -4.90 21.87
N ARG A 263 0.09 -4.25 23.00
CA ARG A 263 0.01 -4.91 24.32
C ARG A 263 -1.17 -5.87 24.42
N ALA A 264 -2.29 -5.57 23.77
CA ALA A 264 -3.47 -6.42 23.72
C ALA A 264 -3.31 -7.59 22.73
N LEU A 265 -2.68 -7.35 21.59
CA LEU A 265 -2.50 -8.36 20.53
C LEU A 265 -1.61 -9.52 20.97
N ALA A 266 -0.50 -9.25 21.65
CA ALA A 266 0.44 -10.29 22.07
C ALA A 266 -0.22 -11.40 22.95
N PRO A 267 -1.00 -11.11 24.00
CA PRO A 267 -1.77 -12.14 24.70
C PRO A 267 -2.92 -12.73 23.88
N ALA A 268 -3.57 -11.95 23.00
CA ALA A 268 -4.63 -12.45 22.13
C ALA A 268 -4.14 -13.56 21.18
N LEU A 269 -2.99 -13.36 20.51
CA LEU A 269 -2.36 -14.37 19.65
C LEU A 269 -2.07 -15.66 20.43
N ARG A 270 -1.53 -15.54 21.66
CA ARG A 270 -1.31 -16.70 22.54
C ARG A 270 -2.61 -17.40 22.93
N LYS A 271 -3.67 -16.66 23.25
CA LYS A 271 -5.00 -17.21 23.58
C LYS A 271 -5.59 -17.97 22.38
N ALA A 272 -5.50 -17.40 21.18
CA ALA A 272 -5.95 -18.01 19.92
C ALA A 272 -5.05 -19.15 19.42
N LYS A 273 -3.87 -19.34 20.05
CA LYS A 273 -2.82 -20.29 19.65
C LYS A 273 -2.31 -20.05 18.23
N VAL A 274 -2.23 -18.78 17.84
CA VAL A 274 -1.52 -18.31 16.65
C VAL A 274 -0.05 -18.15 17.03
N LYS A 275 0.86 -18.64 16.19
CA LYS A 275 2.30 -18.64 16.46
C LYS A 275 3.04 -17.46 15.81
N ALA A 276 2.34 -16.70 14.99
CA ALA A 276 2.85 -15.51 14.34
C ALA A 276 3.42 -14.51 15.35
N ASP A 277 4.47 -13.82 14.94
CA ASP A 277 4.95 -12.62 15.61
C ASP A 277 4.07 -11.41 15.24
N ILE A 278 4.26 -10.28 15.92
CA ILE A 278 3.59 -9.02 15.55
C ILE A 278 4.53 -8.24 14.63
N SER A 279 4.09 -7.92 13.41
CA SER A 279 4.70 -6.87 12.58
C SER A 279 4.12 -5.53 12.97
N ALA A 280 4.95 -4.47 12.90
CA ALA A 280 4.46 -3.13 13.15
C ALA A 280 5.35 -2.06 12.49
N MET A 281 4.84 -0.90 12.11
CA MET A 281 3.42 -0.49 12.22
C MET A 281 2.87 0.00 10.89
N ASP A 282 3.48 -0.47 9.80
CA ASP A 282 3.04 -0.19 8.43
C ASP A 282 2.87 1.31 8.15
N GLU A 283 3.79 2.14 8.66
CA GLU A 283 3.69 3.58 8.44
C GLU A 283 3.91 3.92 6.98
N THR A 284 3.07 4.83 6.47
CA THR A 284 3.07 5.34 5.09
C THR A 284 4.45 5.78 4.58
N ASN A 285 5.33 6.19 5.49
CA ASN A 285 6.61 6.79 5.18
C ASN A 285 7.66 6.49 6.28
N PRO A 286 8.95 6.33 5.93
CA PRO A 286 10.01 6.04 6.90
C PRO A 286 10.19 7.13 7.97
N GLY A 287 9.91 8.38 7.62
CA GLY A 287 9.97 9.48 8.58
C GLY A 287 8.91 9.40 9.68
N THR A 288 7.68 9.00 9.33
CA THR A 288 6.61 8.80 10.32
C THR A 288 6.89 7.57 11.15
N PHE A 289 7.36 6.48 10.51
CA PHE A 289 7.84 5.29 11.20
C PHE A 289 8.87 5.64 12.29
N ALA A 290 9.93 6.36 11.92
CA ALA A 290 11.01 6.70 12.85
C ALA A 290 10.51 7.54 14.04
N LYS A 291 9.56 8.46 13.80
CA LYS A 291 8.91 9.26 14.84
C LYS A 291 8.13 8.36 15.81
N ASN A 292 7.30 7.46 15.30
CA ASN A 292 6.47 6.59 16.14
C ASN A 292 7.32 5.57 16.91
N TRP A 293 8.26 4.91 16.23
CA TRP A 293 9.17 3.97 16.85
C TRP A 293 9.96 4.59 18.00
N SER A 294 10.34 5.87 17.86
CA SER A 294 11.01 6.64 18.91
C SER A 294 10.11 6.91 20.13
N ALA A 295 8.78 6.98 19.94
CA ALA A 295 7.80 7.18 21.01
C ALA A 295 7.46 5.88 21.76
N TYR A 296 7.76 4.71 21.19
CA TYR A 296 7.55 3.42 21.85
C TYR A 296 8.55 3.24 23.01
N SER A 297 8.08 2.64 24.10
CA SER A 297 8.98 2.21 25.17
C SER A 297 9.72 0.93 24.76
N ASP A 298 10.81 0.59 25.44
CA ASP A 298 11.54 -0.67 25.16
C ASP A 298 10.65 -1.91 25.34
N ALA A 299 9.69 -1.86 26.28
CA ALA A 299 8.71 -2.92 26.46
C ALA A 299 7.75 -3.05 25.28
N ASP A 300 7.38 -1.94 24.64
CA ASP A 300 6.49 -1.95 23.47
C ASP A 300 7.25 -2.42 22.23
N ARG A 301 8.50 -1.94 22.03
CA ARG A 301 9.39 -2.40 20.95
C ARG A 301 9.70 -3.89 21.03
N ALA A 302 9.74 -4.44 22.25
CA ALA A 302 9.97 -5.88 22.46
C ALA A 302 8.78 -6.75 22.03
N LEU A 303 7.58 -6.18 21.86
CA LEU A 303 6.40 -6.91 21.35
C LEU A 303 6.43 -7.06 19.83
N VAL A 304 7.16 -6.19 19.14
CA VAL A 304 7.27 -6.17 17.67
C VAL A 304 8.35 -7.17 17.24
N GLY A 305 7.97 -8.21 16.51
CA GLY A 305 8.89 -9.21 15.96
C GLY A 305 9.51 -8.79 14.63
N GLN A 306 8.76 -8.06 13.81
CA GLN A 306 9.16 -7.56 12.49
C GLN A 306 8.78 -6.07 12.34
N MET A 307 9.62 -5.30 11.66
CA MET A 307 9.34 -3.89 11.37
C MET A 307 8.84 -3.74 9.93
N ASP A 308 7.69 -3.12 9.77
CA ASP A 308 7.01 -2.93 8.49
C ASP A 308 6.85 -1.44 8.22
N VAL A 309 7.22 -1.00 7.01
CA VAL A 309 7.23 0.40 6.61
C VAL A 309 7.01 0.55 5.11
N HIS A 310 6.25 1.58 4.74
CA HIS A 310 5.99 1.93 3.35
C HIS A 310 6.99 2.98 2.86
N THR A 311 7.04 3.17 1.55
CA THR A 311 7.99 4.10 0.92
C THR A 311 7.34 5.05 -0.10
N TYR A 312 6.05 5.37 0.07
CA TYR A 312 5.32 6.38 -0.72
C TYR A 312 6.04 7.74 -0.73
N GLY A 313 6.76 8.02 0.35
CA GLY A 313 7.74 9.09 0.51
C GLY A 313 8.98 8.51 1.17
N THR A 314 10.14 8.98 0.73
CA THR A 314 11.40 8.22 0.83
C THR A 314 12.39 8.82 1.83
N GLY A 315 12.03 9.95 2.45
CA GLY A 315 12.86 10.60 3.45
C GLY A 315 13.04 9.70 4.68
N GLN A 316 14.28 9.58 5.15
CA GLN A 316 14.67 8.81 6.34
C GLN A 316 14.65 7.28 6.20
N ARG A 317 14.69 6.70 4.99
CA ARG A 317 14.90 5.25 4.78
C ARG A 317 16.07 4.69 5.59
N THR A 318 17.23 5.34 5.54
CA THR A 318 18.43 4.93 6.28
C THR A 318 18.26 5.00 7.79
N THR A 319 17.40 5.88 8.30
CA THR A 319 17.07 5.95 9.73
C THR A 319 16.29 4.71 10.16
N VAL A 320 15.29 4.29 9.39
CA VAL A 320 14.50 3.09 9.70
C VAL A 320 15.36 1.83 9.61
N ARG A 321 16.22 1.73 8.59
CA ARG A 321 17.26 0.70 8.49
C ARG A 321 18.09 0.61 9.77
N ASP A 322 18.64 1.74 10.22
CA ASP A 322 19.53 1.76 11.38
C ASP A 322 18.77 1.41 12.68
N LEU A 323 17.50 1.81 12.79
CA LEU A 323 16.62 1.41 13.89
C LEU A 323 16.37 -0.09 13.92
N ALA A 324 16.09 -0.71 12.76
CA ALA A 324 15.87 -2.16 12.66
C ALA A 324 17.12 -2.96 13.04
N LYS A 325 18.29 -2.54 12.54
CA LYS A 325 19.58 -3.13 12.92
C LYS A 325 19.90 -2.95 14.41
N ALA A 326 19.61 -1.79 14.97
CA ALA A 326 19.82 -1.53 16.39
C ALA A 326 18.88 -2.33 17.29
N ALA A 327 17.67 -2.62 16.80
CA ALA A 327 16.66 -3.42 17.49
C ALA A 327 16.82 -4.93 17.27
N ASP A 328 17.72 -5.34 16.36
CA ASP A 328 17.91 -6.73 15.91
C ASP A 328 16.60 -7.35 15.39
N LYS A 329 15.93 -6.63 14.47
CA LYS A 329 14.63 -7.02 13.90
C LYS A 329 14.68 -7.11 12.37
N PRO A 330 13.99 -8.09 11.75
CA PRO A 330 13.68 -8.07 10.34
C PRO A 330 12.94 -6.79 9.96
N LEU A 331 13.21 -6.27 8.75
CA LEU A 331 12.61 -5.06 8.21
C LEU A 331 12.05 -5.36 6.83
N TRP A 332 10.78 -5.12 6.62
CA TRP A 332 10.11 -5.22 5.32
C TRP A 332 9.83 -3.84 4.75
N MET A 333 10.07 -3.67 3.45
CA MET A 333 9.34 -2.65 2.68
C MET A 333 8.00 -3.29 2.35
N SER A 334 6.99 -3.00 3.16
CA SER A 334 5.75 -3.77 3.24
C SER A 334 4.64 -3.27 2.31
N GLU A 335 4.79 -2.06 1.78
CA GLU A 335 3.90 -1.53 0.75
C GLU A 335 4.52 -0.36 -0.01
N VAL A 336 4.35 -0.40 -1.33
CA VAL A 336 4.38 0.80 -2.16
C VAL A 336 3.56 0.54 -3.43
N GLY A 337 2.96 1.59 -3.95
CA GLY A 337 2.35 1.67 -5.26
C GLY A 337 2.63 3.04 -5.87
N GLY A 338 2.12 3.31 -7.06
CA GLY A 338 2.22 4.64 -7.64
C GLY A 338 2.20 4.69 -9.16
N ASP A 339 2.21 5.91 -9.67
CA ASP A 339 2.34 6.24 -11.09
C ASP A 339 3.54 7.18 -11.29
N TRP A 340 4.48 6.78 -12.15
CA TRP A 340 5.64 7.58 -12.54
C TRP A 340 5.50 8.15 -13.97
N GLY A 341 4.27 8.20 -14.49
CA GLY A 341 3.89 8.75 -15.78
C GLY A 341 3.01 10.01 -15.71
N ASP A 342 2.33 10.27 -16.82
CA ASP A 342 1.39 11.39 -16.98
C ASP A 342 0.04 10.85 -17.48
N GLY A 343 -0.65 10.08 -16.63
CA GLY A 343 -1.93 9.45 -16.96
C GLY A 343 -1.79 8.01 -17.44
N GLN A 344 -2.92 7.43 -17.85
CA GLN A 344 -2.99 6.03 -18.25
C GLN A 344 -2.44 5.80 -19.67
N ASP A 345 -1.40 4.97 -19.77
CA ASP A 345 -0.78 4.53 -21.03
C ASP A 345 -0.08 3.18 -20.82
N PHE A 346 -0.60 2.11 -21.43
CA PHE A 346 -0.09 0.75 -21.27
C PHE A 346 1.16 0.44 -22.12
N GLU A 347 1.57 1.37 -23.01
CA GLU A 347 2.79 1.23 -23.81
C GLU A 347 3.95 2.07 -23.24
N ASP A 348 3.68 2.93 -22.25
CA ASP A 348 4.69 3.80 -21.64
C ASP A 348 5.58 3.05 -20.64
N MET A 349 6.88 3.14 -20.83
CA MET A 349 7.88 2.53 -19.94
C MET A 349 8.23 3.40 -18.73
N ARG A 350 7.81 4.66 -18.65
CA ARG A 350 8.11 5.55 -17.52
C ARG A 350 7.61 5.00 -16.17
N PRO A 351 6.36 4.50 -16.03
CA PRO A 351 5.91 3.83 -14.82
C PRO A 351 6.82 2.68 -14.39
N GLY A 352 7.13 1.76 -15.31
CA GLY A 352 7.99 0.61 -15.03
C GLY A 352 9.42 1.00 -14.63
N LEU A 353 10.01 2.01 -15.28
CA LEU A 353 11.34 2.52 -14.93
C LEU A 353 11.34 3.26 -13.57
N GLY A 354 10.25 3.97 -13.26
CA GLY A 354 10.08 4.65 -11.98
C GLY A 354 9.95 3.66 -10.82
N LEU A 355 9.15 2.62 -10.99
CA LEU A 355 9.05 1.53 -10.02
C LEU A 355 10.38 0.79 -9.84
N ALA A 356 11.09 0.49 -10.94
CA ALA A 356 12.42 -0.13 -10.87
C ALA A 356 13.43 0.74 -10.11
N GLN A 357 13.40 2.07 -10.32
CA GLN A 357 14.24 3.01 -9.58
C GLN A 357 13.88 3.03 -8.09
N GLN A 358 12.58 3.02 -7.76
CA GLN A 358 12.08 2.94 -6.38
C GLN A 358 12.59 1.66 -5.69
N ILE A 359 12.43 0.49 -6.32
CA ILE A 359 12.93 -0.80 -5.81
C ILE A 359 14.43 -0.72 -5.52
N VAL A 360 15.22 -0.22 -6.48
CA VAL A 360 16.69 -0.12 -6.32
C VAL A 360 17.07 0.80 -5.16
N ASP A 361 16.38 1.93 -5.00
CA ASP A 361 16.67 2.88 -3.93
C ASP A 361 16.21 2.35 -2.56
N ASP A 362 15.07 1.65 -2.47
CA ASP A 362 14.64 0.97 -1.24
C ASP A 362 15.66 -0.09 -0.82
N LEU A 363 16.07 -0.98 -1.74
CA LEU A 363 17.06 -2.01 -1.46
C LEU A 363 18.42 -1.42 -1.03
N ARG A 364 18.80 -0.26 -1.59
CA ARG A 364 20.07 0.41 -1.26
C ARG A 364 20.03 1.14 0.08
N GLU A 365 18.93 1.82 0.39
CA GLU A 365 18.87 2.78 1.51
C GLU A 365 18.14 2.23 2.73
N LEU A 366 17.02 1.54 2.51
CA LEU A 366 16.23 0.90 3.56
C LEU A 366 16.81 -0.47 3.92
N GLU A 367 17.46 -1.14 2.95
CA GLU A 367 18.05 -2.47 3.09
C GLU A 367 17.07 -3.50 3.71
N PRO A 368 15.83 -3.61 3.21
CA PRO A 368 14.84 -4.52 3.75
C PRO A 368 15.16 -5.97 3.38
N ARG A 369 14.60 -6.91 4.14
CA ARG A 369 14.65 -8.35 3.85
C ARG A 369 13.57 -8.79 2.86
N ALA A 370 12.50 -8.02 2.69
CA ALA A 370 11.47 -8.25 1.69
C ALA A 370 11.02 -6.94 1.04
N TRP A 371 10.47 -7.04 -0.17
CA TRP A 371 9.88 -5.92 -0.88
C TRP A 371 8.48 -6.31 -1.39
N VAL A 372 7.46 -5.66 -0.88
CA VAL A 372 6.06 -6.03 -1.08
C VAL A 372 5.31 -4.92 -1.80
N PHE A 373 4.79 -5.22 -2.98
CA PHE A 373 3.98 -4.29 -3.75
C PHE A 373 2.55 -4.20 -3.20
N TRP A 374 1.92 -3.03 -3.24
CA TRP A 374 0.55 -2.89 -2.72
C TRP A 374 -0.44 -3.86 -3.39
N GLN A 375 -0.75 -3.62 -4.66
CA GLN A 375 -1.56 -4.53 -5.46
C GLN A 375 -1.11 -4.52 -6.91
N PRO A 376 -0.93 -5.70 -7.55
CA PRO A 376 -0.47 -5.81 -8.92
C PRO A 376 -1.59 -5.71 -9.94
N VAL A 377 -2.85 -5.88 -9.53
CA VAL A 377 -4.00 -5.81 -10.44
C VAL A 377 -4.85 -4.62 -10.03
N GLU A 378 -5.22 -3.80 -11.00
CA GLU A 378 -6.01 -2.59 -10.78
C GLU A 378 -7.18 -2.53 -11.77
N ASP A 379 -8.26 -1.92 -11.35
CA ASP A 379 -9.43 -1.65 -12.17
C ASP A 379 -9.10 -0.58 -13.23
N TYR A 380 -9.29 -0.97 -14.49
CA TYR A 380 -9.15 -0.11 -15.64
C TYR A 380 -9.93 1.19 -15.50
N ASP A 381 -11.17 1.12 -15.00
CA ASP A 381 -12.05 2.27 -14.89
C ASP A 381 -11.66 3.22 -13.75
N ASN A 382 -11.08 2.71 -12.67
CA ASN A 382 -10.46 3.54 -11.64
C ASN A 382 -9.23 4.29 -12.19
N MET A 383 -8.47 3.68 -13.09
CA MET A 383 -7.23 4.24 -13.63
C MET A 383 -7.40 5.17 -14.82
N LYS A 384 -8.58 5.22 -15.46
CA LYS A 384 -8.83 6.14 -16.57
C LYS A 384 -8.91 7.61 -16.10
N PRO A 385 -8.75 8.59 -17.01
CA PRO A 385 -8.96 10.01 -16.69
C PRO A 385 -10.32 10.27 -16.04
N GLY A 386 -10.30 10.88 -14.85
CA GLY A 386 -11.50 11.16 -14.06
C GLY A 386 -11.95 10.03 -13.13
N GLY A 387 -11.24 8.90 -13.09
CA GLY A 387 -11.36 7.87 -12.06
C GLY A 387 -10.72 8.34 -10.75
N GLU A 388 -9.58 7.76 -10.37
CA GLU A 388 -8.84 8.19 -9.16
C GLU A 388 -8.12 9.52 -9.33
N SER A 389 -7.74 9.87 -10.55
CA SER A 389 -7.01 11.09 -10.88
C SER A 389 -7.61 11.76 -12.11
N ALA A 390 -7.52 13.10 -12.18
CA ALA A 390 -8.01 13.85 -13.33
C ALA A 390 -7.34 13.44 -14.66
N LYS A 391 -6.08 12.96 -14.60
CA LYS A 391 -5.33 12.47 -15.75
C LYS A 391 -5.39 10.94 -15.90
N GLY A 392 -5.95 10.22 -14.93
CA GLY A 392 -5.79 8.77 -14.79
C GLY A 392 -4.40 8.41 -14.25
N GLY A 393 -4.02 7.14 -14.37
CA GLY A 393 -2.70 6.64 -14.03
C GLY A 393 -2.53 5.18 -14.40
N ASN A 394 -1.36 4.62 -14.10
CA ASN A 394 -1.05 3.20 -14.28
C ASN A 394 -0.64 2.59 -12.94
N TRP A 395 -1.51 2.69 -11.93
CA TRP A 395 -1.30 1.94 -10.68
C TRP A 395 -1.60 0.46 -10.97
N GLY A 396 -0.80 -0.45 -10.42
CA GLY A 396 -0.83 -1.88 -10.80
C GLY A 396 0.23 -2.24 -11.85
N SER A 397 0.38 -3.54 -12.16
CA SER A 397 1.39 -4.10 -13.06
C SER A 397 0.83 -4.74 -14.33
#